data_AF-T0GAS4-F1
#
_entry.id   AF-T0GAS4-F1
#
_cell.length_a   1.000
_cell.length_b   1.000
_cell.length_c   1.000
_cell.angle_alpha   90.00
_cell.angle_beta   90.00
_cell.angle_gamma   90.00
#
_symmetry.space_group_name_H-M   'P 1'
#
loop_
_entity.id
_entity.type
_entity.pdbx_description
1 polymer ?
#
loop_
_entity_poly.entity_id
_entity_poly.type
_entity_poly.pdbx_seq_one_letter_code
_entity_poly.pdbx_strand_id
1 'polypeptide(L)'
;MVVHMLPVPAMAQQRGPLVLAAASLQEAMTAAADAWAARRHARPVLSFAASSALARQIRGGAPADLFASADEGWMDDVEKAGFIRRGSRADMAGNRLVLVAP
;
A
#
# COMPACT_ATOMS: atom_id res chain seq x y z
N MET A 1 -47.59 -4.54 -1.95
CA MET A 1 -46.37 -5.29 -1.62
C MET A 1 -45.29 -4.28 -1.27
N VAL A 2 -45.10 -3.99 0.02
CA VAL A 2 -44.13 -2.98 0.48
C VAL A 2 -42.91 -3.73 1.00
N VAL A 3 -41.77 -3.59 0.31
CA VAL A 3 -40.48 -4.10 0.78
C VAL A 3 -39.92 -3.09 1.77
N HIS A 4 -39.96 -3.42 3.06
CA HIS A 4 -39.17 -2.73 4.07
C HIS A 4 -37.74 -3.27 4.03
N MET A 5 -36.80 -2.44 3.60
CA MET A 5 -35.38 -2.69 3.74
C MET A 5 -34.93 -2.15 5.10
N LEU A 6 -34.73 -3.05 6.06
CA LEU A 6 -34.13 -2.68 7.35
C LEU A 6 -32.65 -2.34 7.11
N PRO A 7 -32.13 -1.23 7.67
CA PRO A 7 -30.71 -0.92 7.61
C PRO A 7 -29.95 -1.98 8.40
N VAL A 8 -29.18 -2.81 7.69
CA VAL A 8 -28.16 -3.65 8.32
C VAL A 8 -27.09 -2.71 8.86
N PRO A 9 -26.75 -2.73 10.16
CA PRO A 9 -25.63 -1.95 10.65
C PRO A 9 -24.39 -2.39 9.88
N ALA A 10 -23.72 -1.44 9.23
CA ALA A 10 -22.43 -1.69 8.61
C ALA A 10 -21.47 -2.11 9.72
N MET A 11 -21.27 -3.41 9.89
CA MET A 11 -20.07 -3.89 10.56
C MET A 11 -18.93 -3.44 9.68
N ALA A 12 -18.19 -2.43 10.14
CA ALA A 12 -16.91 -2.10 9.54
C ALA A 12 -16.06 -3.35 9.64
N GLN A 13 -16.05 -4.14 8.57
CA GLN A 13 -15.12 -5.25 8.41
C GLN A 13 -13.75 -4.61 8.66
N GLN A 14 -13.04 -5.03 9.72
CA GLN A 14 -11.66 -4.61 9.93
C GLN A 14 -10.85 -5.15 8.75
N ARG A 15 -10.85 -4.41 7.64
CA ARG A 15 -10.04 -4.71 6.48
C ARG A 15 -8.61 -4.32 6.84
N GLY A 16 -7.65 -5.15 6.47
CA GLY A 16 -6.25 -4.79 6.61
C GLY A 16 -5.94 -3.57 5.74
N PRO A 17 -4.86 -2.83 6.05
CA PRO A 17 -4.49 -1.63 5.32
C PRO A 17 -4.24 -1.96 3.84
N LEU A 18 -4.65 -1.07 2.95
CA LEU A 18 -4.32 -1.11 1.54
C LEU A 18 -2.91 -0.54 1.35
N VAL A 19 -2.00 -1.40 0.89
CA VAL A 19 -0.59 -1.07 0.68
C VAL A 19 -0.30 -1.07 -0.81
N LEU A 20 0.04 0.11 -1.33
CA LEU A 20 0.61 0.26 -2.67
C LEU A 20 2.13 0.10 -2.56
N ALA A 21 2.68 -0.97 -3.11
CA ALA A 21 4.10 -1.29 -2.97
C ALA A 21 4.77 -1.47 -4.34
N ALA A 22 6.03 -1.02 -4.46
CA ALA A 22 6.82 -1.25 -5.65
C ALA A 22 6.91 -2.75 -5.98
N ALA A 23 6.85 -3.10 -7.27
CA ALA A 23 6.85 -4.50 -7.72
C ALA A 23 8.08 -5.30 -7.23
N SER A 24 9.25 -4.66 -7.09
CA SER A 24 10.45 -5.29 -6.53
C SER A 24 10.31 -5.72 -5.07
N LEU A 25 9.32 -5.21 -4.34
CA LEU A 25 9.05 -5.54 -2.95
C LEU A 25 8.03 -6.69 -2.79
N GLN A 26 7.58 -7.32 -3.88
CA GLN A 26 6.47 -8.27 -3.86
C GLN A 26 6.64 -9.40 -2.84
N GLU A 27 7.76 -10.11 -2.90
CA GLU A 27 8.02 -11.23 -1.99
C GLU A 27 8.13 -10.77 -0.54
N ALA A 28 8.92 -9.72 -0.28
CA ALA A 28 9.14 -9.18 1.05
C ALA A 28 7.84 -8.67 1.71
N MET A 29 7.02 -7.95 0.94
CA MET A 29 5.75 -7.40 1.45
C MET A 29 4.69 -8.48 1.62
N THR A 30 4.68 -9.52 0.78
CA THR A 30 3.80 -10.69 0.95
C THR A 30 4.14 -11.42 2.24
N ALA A 31 5.42 -11.70 2.47
CA ALA A 31 5.90 -12.32 3.71
C ALA A 31 5.57 -11.45 4.94
N ALA A 32 5.75 -10.13 4.85
CA ALA A 32 5.39 -9.20 5.92
C ALA A 32 3.87 -9.19 6.21
N ALA A 33 3.04 -9.24 5.18
CA ALA A 33 1.58 -9.31 5.32
C ALA A 33 1.13 -10.62 6.00
N ASP A 34 1.76 -11.74 5.65
CA ASP A 34 1.46 -13.04 6.24
C ASP A 34 1.93 -13.11 7.70
N ALA A 35 3.12 -12.58 8.01
CA ALA A 35 3.61 -12.45 9.38
C ALA A 35 2.72 -11.54 10.24
N TRP A 36 2.19 -10.46 9.66
CA TRP A 36 1.22 -9.59 10.32
C TRP A 36 -0.09 -10.32 10.62
N ALA A 37 -0.61 -11.09 9.66
CA ALA A 37 -1.82 -11.89 9.83
C ALA A 37 -1.64 -13.00 10.88
N ALA A 38 -0.47 -13.64 10.94
CA ALA A 38 -0.14 -14.66 11.94
C ALA A 38 -0.20 -14.10 13.38
N ARG A 39 -0.01 -12.79 13.55
CA ARG A 39 -0.16 -12.07 14.84
C ARG A 39 -1.61 -11.72 15.17
N ARG A 40 -2.58 -12.30 14.45
CA ARG A 40 -4.03 -12.07 14.57
C ARG A 40 -4.49 -10.66 14.21
N HIS A 41 -3.72 -9.97 13.36
CA HIS A 41 -4.16 -8.72 12.75
C HIS A 41 -4.85 -8.97 11.40
N ALA A 42 -5.66 -8.02 10.94
CA ALA A 42 -6.23 -8.08 9.59
C ALA A 42 -5.11 -8.02 8.54
N ARG A 43 -5.09 -8.99 7.62
CA ARG A 43 -4.05 -9.09 6.60
C ARG A 43 -4.09 -7.89 5.65
N PRO A 44 -2.97 -7.18 5.41
CA PRO A 44 -2.89 -6.09 4.46
C PRO A 44 -3.33 -6.53 3.05
N VAL A 45 -4.00 -5.63 2.33
CA VAL A 45 -4.30 -5.80 0.91
C VAL A 45 -3.16 -5.17 0.13
N LEU A 46 -2.41 -5.99 -0.62
CA LEU A 46 -1.23 -5.55 -1.34
C LEU A 46 -1.57 -5.29 -2.81
N SER A 47 -1.12 -4.16 -3.34
CA SER A 47 -1.15 -3.86 -4.78
C SER A 47 0.24 -3.50 -5.25
N PHE A 48 0.71 -4.20 -6.29
CA PHE A 48 2.06 -4.08 -6.80
C PHE A 48 2.08 -3.45 -8.19
N ALA A 49 2.93 -2.45 -8.39
CA ALA A 49 3.24 -1.89 -9.69
C ALA A 49 4.59 -1.12 -9.65
N ALA A 50 4.98 -0.50 -10.76
CA ALA A 50 6.09 0.44 -10.75
C ALA A 50 5.80 1.62 -9.79
N SER A 51 6.82 2.08 -9.05
CA SER A 51 6.67 3.19 -8.09
C SER A 51 6.09 4.45 -8.72
N SER A 52 6.47 4.73 -9.97
CA SER A 52 5.93 5.82 -10.78
C SER A 52 4.44 5.70 -11.08
N ALA A 53 3.96 4.49 -11.38
CA ALA A 53 2.55 4.25 -11.66
C ALA A 53 1.71 4.39 -10.39
N LEU A 54 2.19 3.84 -9.27
CA LEU A 54 1.53 3.97 -7.97
C LEU A 54 1.48 5.43 -7.49
N ALA A 55 2.57 6.19 -7.63
CA ALA A 55 2.58 7.62 -7.31
C ALA A 55 1.54 8.40 -8.12
N ARG A 56 1.42 8.12 -9.44
CA ARG A 56 0.38 8.72 -10.29
C ARG A 56 -1.03 8.33 -9.85
N GLN A 57 -1.24 7.08 -9.43
CA GLN A 57 -2.52 6.63 -8.90
C GLN A 57 -2.89 7.36 -7.60
N ILE A 58 -1.96 7.47 -6.65
CA ILE A 58 -2.16 8.21 -5.39
C ILE A 58 -2.53 9.67 -5.70
N ARG A 59 -1.79 10.31 -6.61
CA ARG A 59 -2.07 11.68 -7.05
C ARG A 59 -3.42 11.83 -7.78
N GLY A 60 -3.87 10.77 -8.44
CA GLY A 60 -5.20 10.67 -9.04
C GLY A 60 -6.31 10.40 -8.03
N GLY A 61 -6.01 10.35 -6.73
CA GLY A 61 -7.00 10.10 -5.68
C GLY A 61 -7.28 8.62 -5.43
N ALA A 62 -6.44 7.70 -5.93
CA ALA A 62 -6.57 6.30 -5.58
C ALA A 62 -6.42 6.11 -4.07
N PRO A 63 -7.29 5.32 -3.42
CA PRO A 63 -7.17 5.05 -2.00
C PRO A 63 -5.88 4.26 -1.72
N ALA A 64 -5.13 4.67 -0.69
CA ALA A 64 -3.99 3.95 -0.16
C ALA A 64 -3.79 4.32 1.31
N ASP A 65 -3.60 3.33 2.17
CA ASP A 65 -3.26 3.58 3.58
C ASP A 65 -1.74 3.68 3.77
N LEU A 66 -0.99 2.93 2.94
CA LEU A 66 0.47 2.88 2.96
C LEU A 66 1.01 2.89 1.52
N PHE A 67 2.11 3.59 1.32
CA PHE A 67 2.87 3.63 0.07
C PHE A 67 4.32 3.22 0.33
N ALA A 68 4.80 2.19 -0.37
CA ALA A 68 6.18 1.72 -0.32
C ALA A 68 6.83 1.88 -1.70
N SER A 69 7.59 2.96 -1.87
CA SER A 69 8.35 3.24 -3.10
C SER A 69 9.71 2.55 -3.07
N ALA A 70 10.23 2.18 -4.25
CA ALA A 70 11.63 1.75 -4.42
C ALA A 70 12.55 2.92 -4.84
N ASP A 71 12.00 4.12 -4.95
CA ASP A 71 12.68 5.32 -5.44
C ASP A 71 12.26 6.54 -4.62
N GLU A 72 13.24 7.29 -4.12
CA GLU A 72 13.04 8.47 -3.28
C GLU A 72 12.34 9.60 -4.04
N GLY A 73 12.62 9.77 -5.33
CA GLY A 73 12.02 10.81 -6.16
C GLY A 73 10.50 10.65 -6.29
N TRP A 74 10.00 9.41 -6.39
CA TRP A 74 8.55 9.16 -6.37
C TRP A 74 7.92 9.31 -4.98
N MET A 75 8.67 9.03 -3.91
CA MET A 75 8.20 9.32 -2.55
C MET A 75 8.10 10.84 -2.32
N ASP A 76 9.11 11.59 -2.77
CA ASP A 76 9.15 13.05 -2.75
C ASP A 76 8.00 13.67 -3.54
N ASP A 77 7.69 13.15 -4.74
CA ASP A 77 6.58 13.66 -5.57
C ASP A 77 5.23 13.53 -4.83
N VAL A 78 4.99 12.38 -4.20
CA VAL A 78 3.76 12.11 -3.43
C VAL A 78 3.70 12.96 -2.16
N GLU A 79 4.83 13.16 -1.48
CA GLU A 79 4.93 14.01 -0.29
C GLU A 79 4.70 15.49 -0.62
N LYS A 80 5.35 16.01 -1.67
CA LYS A 80 5.16 17.39 -2.16
C LYS A 80 3.73 17.65 -2.61
N ALA A 81 3.06 16.63 -3.14
CA ALA A 81 1.65 16.70 -3.51
C ALA A 81 0.70 16.63 -2.30
N GLY A 82 1.21 16.48 -1.07
CA GLY A 82 0.42 16.51 0.17
C GLY A 82 -0.28 15.20 0.53
N PHE A 83 0.07 14.08 -0.14
CA PHE A 83 -0.54 12.77 0.10
C PHE A 83 0.19 11.94 1.17
N ILE A 84 1.29 12.44 1.72
CA ILE A 84 2.01 11.81 2.85
C ILE A 84 1.72 12.57 4.14
N ARG A 85 1.35 11.83 5.18
CA ARG A 85 1.18 12.40 6.53
C ARG A 85 2.56 12.86 7.05
N ARG A 86 2.64 14.12 7.51
CA ARG A 86 3.90 14.67 8.04
C ARG A 86 4.47 13.78 9.15
N GLY A 87 5.75 13.45 9.05
CA GLY A 87 6.46 12.62 10.02
C GLY A 87 6.17 11.12 9.92
N SER A 88 5.42 10.64 8.91
CA SER A 88 5.21 9.18 8.72
C SER A 88 6.15 8.54 7.70
N ARG A 89 6.91 9.34 6.93
CA ARG A 89 7.90 8.82 5.99
C ARG A 89 9.10 8.25 6.76
N ALA A 90 9.57 7.09 6.32
CA ALA A 90 10.77 6.46 6.83
C ALA A 90 11.48 5.68 5.72
N ASP A 91 12.82 5.71 5.71
CA ASP A 91 13.63 4.88 4.83
C ASP A 91 13.71 3.48 5.45
N MET A 92 12.97 2.53 4.86
CA MET A 92 12.80 1.20 5.44
C MET A 92 13.82 0.17 4.94
N ALA A 93 14.26 0.30 3.69
CA ALA A 93 15.12 -0.69 3.03
C ALA A 93 15.96 -0.03 1.94
N GLY A 94 17.15 -0.57 1.71
CA GLY A 94 18.00 -0.25 0.56
C GLY A 94 18.15 -1.48 -0.36
N ASN A 95 18.50 -1.24 -1.61
CA ASN A 95 18.77 -2.32 -2.58
C ASN A 95 20.01 -2.01 -3.41
N ARG A 96 20.51 -3.01 -4.15
CA ARG A 96 21.62 -2.86 -5.10
C ARG A 96 21.16 -3.22 -6.51
N LEU A 97 21.62 -2.45 -7.49
CA LEU A 97 21.45 -2.79 -8.89
C LEU A 97 22.45 -3.88 -9.29
N VAL A 98 21.97 -4.92 -9.95
CA VAL A 98 22.79 -6.04 -10.42
C VAL A 98 22.51 -6.32 -11.89
N LEU A 99 23.52 -6.85 -12.58
CA LEU A 99 23.38 -7.37 -13.94
C LEU A 99 23.15 -8.88 -13.88
N VAL A 100 22.14 -9.37 -14.59
CA VAL A 100 21.79 -10.79 -14.64
C VAL A 100 21.81 -11.24 -16.10
N ALA A 101 22.36 -12.43 -16.37
CA ALA A 101 22.33 -13.10 -17.67
C ALA A 101 21.81 -14.55 -17.48
N PRO A 102 21.15 -15.15 -18.49
CA PRO A 102 20.65 -16.53 -18.42
C PRO A 102 21.76 -17.59 -18.27
#